data_AF-A0A959L6Q3-F1
#
_entry.id   AF-A0A959L6Q3-F1
#
_cell.length_a   1.000
_cell.length_b   1.000
_cell.length_c   1.000
_cell.angle_alpha   90.00
_cell.angle_beta   90.00
_cell.angle_gamma   90.00
#
_symmetry.space_group_name_H-M   'P 1'
#
loop_
_entity.id
_entity.type
_entity.pdbx_description
1 polymer ?
#
loop_
_entity_poly.entity_id
_entity_poly.type
_entity_poly.pdbx_seq_one_letter_code
_entity_poly.pdbx_strand_id
1 'polypeptide(L)'
;LSYTGVDNYGGYFTISNNAKRIIFRTESSDADMRFLLGGFPIDQHQKMILDKDGNLGIGVPDPVSKVQVKGGDIYLEDIEGGVIMRSQDQSCWRLTVSNGGDPVFTKVDPCPN
;
A
#
# COMPACT_ATOMS: atom_id res chain seq x y z
N LEU A 1 -4.25 3.29 27.25
CA LEU A 1 -5.15 4.02 26.33
C LEU A 1 -5.62 3.02 25.30
N SER A 2 -6.67 2.28 25.64
CA SER A 2 -7.23 1.26 24.76
C SER A 2 -8.51 1.86 24.17
N TYR A 3 -8.56 2.05 22.87
CA TYR A 3 -9.78 2.41 22.18
C TYR A 3 -10.40 1.12 21.61
N THR A 4 -11.58 0.76 22.10
CA THR A 4 -12.42 -0.30 21.53
C THR A 4 -13.58 0.38 20.82
N GLY A 5 -13.57 0.41 19.49
CA GLY A 5 -14.79 0.63 18.73
C GLY A 5 -15.71 -0.57 18.93
N VAL A 6 -16.91 -0.34 19.45
CA VAL A 6 -17.95 -1.35 19.64
C VAL A 6 -19.03 -1.14 18.58
N ASP A 7 -19.73 -2.22 18.21
CA ASP A 7 -20.60 -2.29 17.03
C ASP A 7 -21.64 -1.15 16.93
N ASN A 8 -21.87 -0.68 15.69
CA ASN A 8 -22.88 0.30 15.24
C ASN A 8 -22.56 1.80 15.37
N TYR A 9 -21.36 2.20 15.78
CA TYR A 9 -20.90 3.59 15.69
C TYR A 9 -19.54 3.68 15.00
N GLY A 10 -19.44 4.53 13.96
CA GLY A 10 -18.17 4.84 13.31
C GLY A 10 -17.17 5.35 14.34
N GLY A 11 -16.09 4.60 14.55
CA GLY A 11 -15.02 5.03 15.45
C GLY A 11 -14.32 6.25 14.88
N TYR A 12 -14.60 7.43 15.42
CA TYR A 12 -14.04 8.67 14.91
C TYR A 12 -12.73 8.98 15.64
N PHE A 13 -11.62 8.85 14.93
CA PHE A 13 -10.33 9.35 15.39
C PHE A 13 -10.22 10.84 15.00
N THR A 14 -10.56 11.74 15.93
CA THR A 14 -10.44 13.19 15.69
C THR A 14 -9.01 13.66 15.88
N ILE A 15 -8.53 14.48 14.94
CA ILE A 15 -7.34 15.29 15.12
C ILE A 15 -7.75 16.76 15.00
N SER A 16 -7.50 17.55 16.04
CA SER A 16 -7.88 18.95 16.12
C SER A 16 -6.80 19.89 15.56
N ASN A 17 -7.15 21.18 15.40
CA ASN A 17 -6.29 22.21 14.81
C ASN A 17 -4.87 22.21 15.38
N ASN A 18 -3.90 22.30 14.46
CA ASN A 18 -2.43 22.30 14.65
C ASN A 18 -1.73 20.96 14.90
N ALA A 19 -2.39 19.81 14.72
CA ALA A 19 -1.64 18.56 14.68
C ALA A 19 -0.70 18.51 13.45
N LYS A 20 0.60 18.35 13.70
CA LYS A 20 1.61 18.24 12.63
C LYS A 20 1.73 16.82 12.05
N ARG A 21 1.25 15.80 12.77
CA ARG A 21 1.36 14.38 12.39
C ARG A 21 0.42 13.49 13.23
N ILE A 22 -0.08 12.42 12.62
CA ILE A 22 -0.64 11.25 13.29
C ILE A 22 0.40 10.13 13.19
N ILE A 23 0.66 9.40 14.28
CA ILE A 23 1.56 8.25 14.26
C ILE A 23 0.76 7.01 14.65
N PHE A 24 0.73 6.01 13.76
CA PHE A 24 0.35 4.65 14.06
C PHE A 24 1.63 3.84 14.21
N ARG A 25 1.87 3.24 15.38
CA ARG A 25 3.10 2.53 15.69
C ARG A 25 2.79 1.25 16.45
N THR A 26 3.49 0.18 16.09
CA THR A 26 3.60 -1.04 16.88
C THR A 26 4.85 -0.96 17.78
N GLU A 27 4.78 -1.49 18.99
CA GLU A 27 5.93 -1.47 19.93
C GLU A 27 6.69 -2.79 20.00
N SER A 28 6.17 -3.84 19.34
CA SER A 28 6.87 -5.12 19.16
C SER A 28 7.54 -5.14 17.80
N SER A 29 8.74 -5.71 17.71
CA SER A 29 9.44 -5.97 16.44
C SER A 29 8.69 -6.94 15.53
N ASP A 30 7.76 -7.71 16.09
CA ASP A 30 7.05 -8.78 15.38
C ASP A 30 5.58 -8.42 15.11
N ALA A 31 5.20 -7.15 15.28
CA ALA A 31 3.83 -6.71 15.13
C ALA A 31 3.59 -6.00 13.79
N ASP A 32 2.47 -6.36 13.16
CA ASP A 32 1.98 -5.77 11.91
C ASP A 32 0.93 -4.67 12.17
N MET A 33 0.65 -3.86 11.15
CA MET A 33 -0.54 -3.01 11.09
C MET A 33 -1.53 -3.58 10.07
N ARG A 34 -2.77 -3.84 10.50
CA ARG A 34 -3.81 -4.47 9.67
C ARG A 34 -5.01 -3.54 9.48
N PHE A 35 -5.53 -3.53 8.26
CA PHE A 35 -6.78 -2.88 7.89
C PHE A 35 -7.80 -3.96 7.51
N LEU A 36 -8.91 -3.96 8.24
CA LEU A 36 -9.95 -4.98 8.13
C LEU A 36 -11.28 -4.34 7.74
N LEU A 37 -12.05 -5.00 6.86
CA LEU A 37 -13.40 -4.61 6.50
C LEU A 37 -14.35 -5.79 6.76
N GLY A 38 -15.18 -5.67 7.81
CA GLY A 38 -16.12 -6.68 8.28
C GLY A 38 -15.97 -6.99 9.78
N GLY A 39 -16.97 -7.66 10.36
CA GLY A 39 -16.99 -8.00 11.79
C GLY A 39 -16.09 -9.19 12.16
N PHE A 40 -16.31 -9.82 13.31
CA PHE A 40 -15.58 -11.03 13.69
C PHE A 40 -15.98 -12.24 12.83
N PRO A 41 -15.04 -13.13 12.44
CA PRO A 41 -13.62 -13.16 12.82
C PRO A 41 -12.71 -12.27 11.96
N ILE A 42 -11.64 -11.75 12.57
CA ILE A 42 -10.70 -10.77 11.99
C ILE A 42 -9.94 -11.28 10.76
N ASP A 43 -9.47 -12.53 10.74
CA ASP A 43 -8.54 -12.99 9.70
C ASP A 43 -9.19 -13.12 8.31
N GLN A 44 -10.52 -13.27 8.25
CA GLN A 44 -11.27 -13.35 6.99
C GLN A 44 -11.57 -11.98 6.37
N HIS A 45 -11.41 -10.92 7.16
CA HIS A 45 -11.78 -9.56 6.79
C HIS A 45 -10.58 -8.66 6.54
N GLN A 46 -9.35 -9.15 6.70
CA GLN A 46 -8.14 -8.41 6.34
C GLN A 46 -8.15 -8.04 4.85
N LYS A 47 -8.01 -6.75 4.57
CA LYS A 47 -7.91 -6.21 3.21
C LYS A 47 -6.52 -5.68 2.91
N MET A 48 -5.85 -5.10 3.90
CA MET A 48 -4.48 -4.62 3.76
C MET A 48 -3.66 -4.89 5.02
N ILE A 49 -2.36 -5.11 4.83
CA ILE A 49 -1.39 -5.29 5.91
C ILE A 49 -0.10 -4.54 5.59
N LEU A 50 0.46 -3.84 6.58
CA LEU A 50 1.87 -3.50 6.60
C LEU A 50 2.54 -4.44 7.60
N ASP A 51 3.31 -5.41 7.11
CA ASP A 51 3.93 -6.43 7.95
C ASP A 51 5.11 -5.88 8.77
N LYS A 52 5.59 -6.68 9.72
CA LYS A 52 6.78 -6.39 10.54
C LYS A 52 8.05 -6.08 9.73
N ASP A 53 8.14 -6.54 8.48
CA ASP A 53 9.29 -6.33 7.58
C ASP A 53 9.09 -5.08 6.67
N GLY A 54 7.97 -4.37 6.85
CA GLY A 54 7.61 -3.16 6.12
C GLY A 54 7.13 -3.43 4.70
N ASN A 55 6.51 -4.58 4.44
CA ASN A 55 5.89 -4.94 3.17
C ASN A 55 4.38 -4.68 3.22
N LEU A 56 3.86 -4.03 2.18
CA LEU A 56 2.45 -3.74 2.01
C LEU A 56 1.75 -4.86 1.22
N GLY A 57 0.89 -5.62 1.88
CA GLY A 57 -0.01 -6.58 1.24
C GLY A 57 -1.41 -5.99 1.02
N ILE A 58 -1.98 -6.18 -0.18
CA ILE A 58 -3.39 -5.90 -0.51
C ILE A 58 -4.04 -7.23 -0.92
N GLY A 59 -4.96 -7.73 -0.10
CA GLY A 59 -5.54 -9.07 -0.26
C GLY A 59 -4.55 -10.23 0.01
N VAL A 60 -3.39 -9.93 0.60
CA VAL A 60 -2.33 -10.90 0.94
C VAL A 60 -2.08 -10.86 2.45
N PRO A 61 -2.15 -12.01 3.16
CA PRO A 61 -1.84 -12.07 4.59
C PRO A 61 -0.35 -11.93 4.88
N ASP A 62 0.50 -12.60 4.10
CA ASP A 62 1.94 -12.67 4.30
C ASP A 62 2.65 -12.20 3.01
N PRO A 63 2.85 -10.88 2.82
CA PRO A 63 3.49 -10.35 1.63
C PRO A 63 4.98 -10.69 1.57
N VAL A 64 5.47 -11.11 0.40
CA VAL A 64 6.88 -11.47 0.18
C VAL A 64 7.66 -10.41 -0.61
N SER A 65 6.99 -9.32 -1.01
CA SER A 65 7.55 -8.18 -1.71
C SER A 65 7.08 -6.87 -1.08
N LYS A 66 7.85 -5.79 -1.25
CA LYS A 66 7.55 -4.48 -0.64
C LYS A 66 6.14 -3.98 -0.88
N VAL A 67 5.58 -4.28 -2.04
CA VAL A 67 4.16 -4.16 -2.34
C VAL A 67 3.72 -5.47 -3.02
N GLN A 68 2.61 -6.06 -2.58
CA GLN A 68 2.02 -7.26 -3.19
C GLN A 68 0.50 -7.16 -3.23
N VAL A 69 -0.08 -7.41 -4.40
CA VAL A 69 -1.55 -7.47 -4.61
C VAL A 69 -1.93 -8.91 -4.96
N LYS A 70 -3.00 -9.44 -4.37
CA LYS A 70 -3.55 -10.77 -4.70
C LYS A 70 -5.06 -10.69 -4.97
N GLY A 71 -5.48 -11.41 -6.01
CA GLY A 71 -6.90 -11.60 -6.31
C GLY A 71 -7.57 -10.42 -7.03
N GLY A 72 -6.82 -9.54 -7.68
CA GLY A 72 -7.35 -8.41 -8.45
C GLY A 72 -6.28 -7.72 -9.29
N ASP A 73 -6.70 -6.68 -10.02
CA ASP A 73 -5.85 -5.89 -10.92
C ASP A 73 -5.33 -4.61 -10.24
N ILE A 74 -4.26 -4.06 -10.80
CA ILE A 74 -3.78 -2.71 -10.49
C ILE A 74 -4.17 -1.80 -11.65
N TYR A 75 -5.09 -0.87 -11.41
CA TYR A 75 -5.51 0.12 -12.38
C TYR A 75 -4.74 1.43 -12.19
N LEU A 76 -4.01 1.86 -13.22
CA LEU A 76 -3.32 3.15 -13.27
C LEU A 76 -4.10 4.06 -14.21
N GLU A 77 -4.73 5.11 -13.67
CA GLU A 77 -5.63 6.00 -14.43
C GLU A 77 -4.87 7.00 -15.31
N ASP A 78 -3.75 7.52 -14.82
CA ASP A 78 -2.94 8.49 -15.54
C ASP A 78 -2.16 7.80 -16.67
N ILE A 79 -2.34 8.27 -17.91
CA ILE A 79 -1.71 7.75 -19.13
C ILE A 79 -0.18 7.95 -19.08
N GLU A 80 0.28 9.02 -18.43
CA GLU A 80 1.71 9.25 -18.21
C GLU A 80 2.23 8.48 -16.99
N GLY A 81 1.32 7.96 -16.17
CA GLY A 81 1.59 7.10 -15.03
C GLY A 81 2.00 5.69 -15.45
N GLY A 82 2.84 5.05 -14.62
CA GLY A 82 3.36 3.73 -14.93
C GLY A 82 4.24 3.18 -13.82
N VAL A 83 4.87 2.04 -14.08
CA VAL A 83 5.82 1.43 -13.15
C VAL A 83 7.23 1.87 -13.51
N ILE A 84 7.91 2.57 -12.60
CA ILE A 84 9.30 2.97 -12.80
C ILE A 84 10.22 1.91 -12.20
N MET A 85 11.14 1.40 -13.01
CA MET A 85 12.14 0.40 -12.63
C MET A 85 13.55 0.90 -12.92
N ARG A 86 14.49 0.56 -12.06
CA ARG A 86 15.92 0.85 -12.26
C ARG A 86 16.59 -0.35 -12.93
N SER A 87 17.31 -0.11 -14.02
CA SER A 87 18.11 -1.12 -14.73
C SER A 87 19.53 -1.23 -14.16
N GLN A 88 20.27 -2.25 -14.59
CA GLN A 88 21.63 -2.55 -14.10
C GLN A 88 22.65 -1.43 -14.38
N ASP A 89 22.41 -0.62 -15.41
CA ASP A 89 23.19 0.57 -15.75
C ASP A 89 22.81 1.81 -14.90
N GLN A 90 21.97 1.64 -13.88
CA GLN A 90 21.43 2.67 -13.00
C GLN A 90 20.44 3.64 -13.66
N SER A 91 20.10 3.45 -14.94
CA SER A 91 19.02 4.19 -15.60
C SER A 91 17.66 3.82 -15.01
N CYS A 92 16.70 4.75 -15.04
CA CYS A 92 15.31 4.46 -14.72
C CYS A 92 14.46 4.39 -15.98
N TRP A 93 13.50 3.48 -15.98
CA TRP A 93 12.57 3.24 -17.09
C TRP A 93 11.15 3.16 -16.57
N ARG A 94 10.24 3.93 -17.17
CA ARG A 94 8.80 3.82 -16.91
C ARG A 94 8.19 2.87 -17.92
N LEU A 95 7.50 1.85 -17.41
CA LEU A 95 6.61 0.99 -18.18
C LEU A 95 5.22 1.64 -18.26
N THR A 96 4.78 1.94 -19.48
CA THR A 96 3.41 2.34 -19.82
C THR A 96 2.86 1.44 -20.94
N VAL A 97 1.63 1.71 -21.41
CA VAL A 97 0.99 0.97 -22.50
C VAL A 97 0.63 1.94 -23.63
N SER A 98 0.94 1.58 -24.87
CA SER A 98 0.59 2.37 -26.06
C SER A 98 -0.89 2.22 -26.44
N ASN A 99 -1.39 3.04 -27.38
CA ASN A 99 -2.74 2.88 -27.94
C ASN A 99 -2.98 1.52 -28.62
N GLY A 100 -1.91 0.82 -29.02
CA GLY A 100 -1.98 -0.53 -29.59
C GLY A 100 -2.01 -1.65 -28.55
N GLY A 101 -1.85 -1.34 -27.25
CA GLY A 101 -1.72 -2.34 -26.18
C GLY A 101 -0.29 -2.84 -25.94
N ASP A 102 0.68 -2.36 -26.71
CA ASP A 102 2.09 -2.75 -26.54
C ASP A 102 2.73 -2.07 -25.31
N PRO A 103 3.60 -2.78 -24.57
CA PRO A 103 4.37 -2.18 -23.49
C PRO A 103 5.39 -1.18 -24.04
N VAL A 104 5.47 0.00 -23.41
CA VAL A 104 6.42 1.05 -23.77
C VAL A 104 7.34 1.31 -22.58
N PHE A 105 8.65 1.21 -22.80
CA PHE A 105 9.66 1.59 -21.83
C PHE A 105 10.26 2.94 -22.21
N THR A 106 9.94 3.98 -21.44
CA THR A 106 10.48 5.32 -21.63
C THR A 106 11.53 5.60 -20.56
N LYS A 107 12.72 6.06 -20.96
CA LYS A 107 13.76 6.46 -20.02
C LYS A 107 13.27 7.62 -19.15
N VAL A 108 13.47 7.53 -17.84
CA VAL A 108 13.18 8.58 -16.86
C VAL A 108 14.50 9.16 -16.37
N ASP A 109 14.71 10.44 -16.62
CA ASP A 109 15.93 11.16 -16.26
C ASP A 109 15.58 12.55 -15.71
N PRO A 110 15.92 12.88 -14.44
CA PRO A 110 16.58 12.02 -13.47
C PRO A 110 15.66 10.91 -12.93
N CYS A 111 16.25 9.84 -12.40
CA CYS A 111 15.52 8.88 -11.58
C CYS A 111 14.75 9.59 -10.44
N PRO A 112 13.51 9.18 -10.12
CA PRO A 112 12.82 9.68 -8.93
C PRO A 112 13.64 9.43 -7.66
N ASN A 113 13.55 10.38 -6.72
CA ASN A 113 14.20 10.34 -5.40
C ASN A 113 13.38 9.56 -4.38
#